data_AF-A0A6B3ELF9-F1
#
_entry.id   AF-A0A6B3ELF9-F1
#
_cell.length_a   1.000
_cell.length_b   1.000
_cell.length_c   1.000
_cell.angle_alpha   90.00
_cell.angle_beta   90.00
_cell.angle_gamma   90.00
#
_symmetry.space_group_name_H-M   'P 1'
#
loop_
_entity.id
_entity.type
_entity.pdbx_description
1 polymer ?
#
loop_
_entity_poly.entity_id
_entity_poly.type
_entity_poly.pdbx_seq_one_letter_code
_entity_poly.pdbx_strand_id
1 'polypeptide(L)' 'NGYKLDFGKNTCLTNYVKNTFTYIGLRGDGYPQWQAASGNLYADEGSHWDVTFKTCGGC' A
#
# COMPACT_ATOMS: atom_id res chain seq x y z
N ASN A 1 6.72 -9.62 -11.68
CA ASN A 1 7.59 -9.95 -10.54
C ASN A 1 7.82 -8.70 -9.71
N GLY A 2 6.92 -8.40 -8.77
CA GLY A 2 7.10 -7.35 -7.77
C GLY A 2 7.55 -7.99 -6.46
N TYR A 3 8.28 -7.25 -5.64
CA TYR A 3 8.58 -7.68 -4.27
C TYR A 3 7.40 -7.36 -3.38
N LYS A 4 7.08 -8.30 -2.47
CA LYS A 4 6.06 -8.11 -1.45
C LYS A 4 6.71 -7.89 -0.10
N LEU A 5 6.17 -6.95 0.66
CA LEU A 5 6.50 -6.74 2.06
C LEU A 5 5.22 -6.62 2.86
N ASP A 6 5.10 -7.51 3.84
CA ASP A 6 4.04 -7.50 4.81
C ASP A 6 4.56 -6.89 6.11
N PHE A 7 3.88 -5.86 6.63
CA PHE A 7 4.24 -5.29 7.92
C PHE A 7 3.00 -5.03 8.80
N GLY A 8 3.20 -5.24 10.11
CA GLY A 8 2.16 -5.03 11.11
C GLY A 8 1.66 -3.59 11.12
N LYS A 9 0.36 -3.40 11.38
CA LYS A 9 -0.21 -2.05 11.44
C LYS A 9 0.38 -1.26 12.59
N ASN A 10 0.98 -0.14 12.25
CA ASN A 10 1.31 0.92 13.17
C ASN A 10 0.43 2.13 12.85
N THR A 11 -0.10 2.81 13.87
CA THR A 11 -0.91 4.01 13.71
C THR A 11 -0.17 5.12 12.97
N CYS A 12 1.14 5.33 13.24
CA CYS A 12 1.94 6.30 12.51
C CYS A 12 2.04 5.97 11.02
N LEU A 13 2.36 4.71 10.67
CA LEU A 13 2.48 4.28 9.27
C LEU A 13 1.13 4.31 8.55
N THR A 14 0.06 3.88 9.23
CA THR A 14 -1.30 3.89 8.69
C THR A 14 -1.74 5.31 8.36
N ASN A 15 -1.48 6.26 9.27
CA ASN A 15 -1.79 7.67 9.04
C ASN A 15 -0.95 8.24 7.90
N TYR A 16 0.33 7.89 7.83
CA TYR A 16 1.20 8.32 6.73
C TYR A 16 0.66 7.84 5.37
N VAL A 17 0.39 6.55 5.22
CA VAL A 17 -0.16 5.98 3.98
C VAL A 17 -1.47 6.66 3.57
N LYS A 18 -2.42 6.78 4.51
CA LYS A 18 -3.75 7.33 4.21
C LYS A 18 -3.73 8.83 3.87
N ASN A 19 -2.78 9.58 4.43
CA ASN A 19 -2.66 11.03 4.19
C ASN A 19 -1.76 11.37 2.99
N THR A 20 -0.77 10.52 2.69
CA THR A 20 0.25 10.81 1.65
C THR A 20 -0.04 10.10 0.34
N PHE A 21 -0.62 8.90 0.37
CA PHE A 21 -0.85 8.09 -0.83
C PHE A 21 -2.26 8.26 -1.35
N THR A 22 -2.44 8.07 -2.66
CA THR A 22 -3.74 8.18 -3.31
C THR A 22 -4.54 6.92 -3.07
N TYR A 23 -5.73 7.05 -2.49
CA TYR A 23 -6.67 5.93 -2.43
C TYR A 23 -7.16 5.58 -3.84
N ILE A 24 -6.99 4.33 -4.26
CA ILE A 24 -7.33 3.88 -5.62
C ILE A 24 -8.51 2.91 -5.66
N GLY A 25 -9.15 2.65 -4.50
CA GLY A 25 -10.32 1.78 -4.40
C GLY A 25 -10.01 0.46 -3.70
N LEU A 26 -10.92 -0.51 -3.87
CA LEU A 26 -10.79 -1.85 -3.32
C LEU A 26 -10.02 -2.75 -4.30
N ARG A 27 -9.10 -3.55 -3.75
CA ARG A 27 -8.45 -4.67 -4.43
C ARG A 27 -9.48 -5.76 -4.73
N GLY A 28 -9.18 -6.67 -5.67
CA GLY A 28 -10.13 -7.69 -6.14
C GLY A 28 -10.69 -8.64 -5.07
N ASP A 29 -10.11 -8.65 -3.87
CA ASP A 29 -10.52 -9.38 -2.68
C ASP A 29 -11.26 -8.51 -1.63
N GLY A 30 -11.52 -7.24 -1.93
CA GLY A 30 -12.31 -6.34 -1.09
C GLY A 30 -11.51 -5.50 -0.11
N TYR A 31 -10.17 -5.58 -0.12
CA TYR A 31 -9.34 -4.76 0.77
C TYR A 31 -9.04 -3.38 0.17
N PRO A 32 -9.16 -2.29 0.95
CA PRO A 32 -8.86 -0.96 0.45
C PRO A 32 -7.37 -0.80 0.13
N GLN A 33 -7.09 -0.10 -0.97
CA GLN A 33 -5.76 0.00 -1.55
C GLN A 33 -5.37 1.46 -1.83
N TRP A 34 -4.11 1.77 -1.56
CA TRP A 34 -3.47 3.05 -1.79
C TRP A 34 -2.29 2.90 -2.74
N GLN A 35 -2.05 3.92 -3.56
CA GLN A 35 -0.92 3.99 -4.47
C GLN A 35 0.00 5.15 -4.09
N ALA A 36 1.27 4.83 -3.84
CA ALA A 36 2.31 5.83 -3.67
C ALA A 36 2.70 6.44 -5.03
N ALA A 37 3.26 7.65 -5.01
CA ALA A 37 3.78 8.31 -6.22
C ALA A 37 4.84 7.48 -6.97
N SER A 38 5.56 6.61 -6.25
CA SER A 38 6.49 5.63 -6.82
C SER A 38 5.81 4.47 -7.56
N GLY A 39 4.48 4.43 -7.63
CA GLY A 39 3.73 3.31 -8.22
C GLY A 39 3.60 2.09 -7.30
N ASN A 40 4.13 2.14 -6.07
CA ASN A 40 3.95 1.09 -5.07
C ASN A 40 2.51 1.03 -4.60
N LEU A 41 2.02 -0.18 -4.37
CA LEU A 41 0.65 -0.45 -3.96
C LEU A 41 0.63 -0.93 -2.52
N TYR A 42 -0.20 -0.32 -1.68
CA TYR A 42 -0.36 -0.63 -0.27
C TYR A 42 -1.80 -1.06 -0.04
N ALA A 43 -2.04 -2.32 0.32
CA ALA A 43 -3.35 -2.84 0.65
C ALA A 43 -3.49 -2.96 2.18
N ASP A 44 -4.58 -2.42 2.73
CA ASP A 44 -4.91 -2.55 4.16
C ASP A 44 -5.80 -3.78 4.36
N GLU A 45 -5.22 -4.88 4.81
CA GLU A 45 -5.94 -6.14 5.08
C GLU A 45 -6.54 -6.18 6.50
N GLY A 46 -6.61 -5.04 7.18
CA GLY A 46 -7.15 -4.89 8.52
C GLY A 46 -6.15 -5.27 9.62
N SER A 47 -5.42 -6.38 9.46
CA SER A 47 -4.41 -6.86 10.43
C SER A 47 -2.99 -6.40 10.10
N HIS A 48 -2.64 -6.33 8.82
CA HIS A 48 -1.34 -5.92 8.31
C HIS A 48 -1.49 -5.17 6.99
N TRP A 49 -0.40 -4.54 6.57
CA TRP A 49 -0.28 -3.94 5.25
C TRP A 49 0.43 -4.93 4.31
N ASP A 50 -0.20 -5.27 3.19
CA ASP A 50 0.45 -5.95 2.04
C ASP A 50 0.93 -4.86 1.08
N VAL A 51 2.25 -4.77 0.88
CA VAL A 51 2.84 -3.82 -0.06
C VAL A 51 3.42 -4.55 -1.23
N THR A 52 2.93 -4.20 -2.42
CA THR A 52 3.51 -4.66 -3.68
C THR A 52 4.35 -3.53 -4.28
N PHE A 53 5.67 -3.73 -4.27
CA PHE A 53 6.61 -2.81 -4.90
C PHE A 53 6.59 -3.02 -6.42
N LYS A 54 6.25 -1.94 -7.14
CA LYS A 54 6.40 -1.89 -8.60
C LYS A 54 7.62 -1.03 -8.88
N THR A 55 8.65 -1.63 -9.46
CA THR A 55 9.97 -1.03 -9.70
C THR A 55 9.98 0.13 -10.72
N CYS A 56 8.84 0.67 -11.12
CA CYS A 56 8.76 1.87 -11.97
C CYS A 56 8.71 3.18 -11.18
N GLY A 57 9.07 3.18 -9.89
CA GLY A 57 9.12 4.37 -9.04
C GLY A 57 10.47 5.05 -8.90
N GLY A 58 11.40 4.79 -9.81
CA GLY A 58 12.75 5.37 -9.81
C GLY A 58 13.04 6.10 -11.12
N CYS A 59 12.89 7.43 -11.05
CA CYS A 59 13.22 8.45 -12.05
C CYS A 59 12.41 8.48 -13.36
#